data_AF-A0A410WWV0-F1
#
_entry.id   AF-A0A410WWV0-F1
#
_cell.length_a   1.000
_cell.length_b   1.000
_cell.length_c   1.000
_cell.angle_alpha   90.00
_cell.angle_beta   90.00
_cell.angle_gamma   90.00
#
_symmetry.space_group_name_H-M   'P 1'
#
loop_
_entity.id
_entity.type
_entity.pdbx_description
1 polymer ?
#
loop_
_entity_poly.entity_id
_entity_poly.type
_entity_poly.pdbx_seq_one_letter_code
_entity_poly.pdbx_strand_id
1 'polypeptide(L)'
;MKYTFEKNKLYDYLGKHVVNAFKRHEVYVAGGAITSLFSNRKVNDIDVYFRHEASLIEFVEEAWEGSDWVNILTNKSIMVRMGRDKNVQLIHFKYFPEAKDIFDTFDFTSCMGAFDFKTEEFVLHKHFLKDNAQRMLRFNKDTAFPIVSLLRVHKYTEKGYTISKPEFIRIALKCMDLQIKSVDELKEQLGGMYGINYDKLIQFEEGEEFSLDNVIDKIADLSLHEDYFKKPEEVKFECVEDIIKEISKEPVQITYINERDYRLTRKGTLKFISDIPKKYTEFDGKTYIENKRFYKFVKYNKDGNYSSHYDSNFIYKIGEFAIPKNDYLYFNEQKEINESNYRYQGALIEVIIPYEHFDHKDDAKVHAKKCFVVREVPREEYMSWID
;
A
#
# COMPACT_ATOMS: atom_id res chain seq x y z
N MET A 1 -27.38 4.87 -13.39
CA MET A 1 -26.11 5.09 -12.66
C MET A 1 -25.08 5.58 -13.66
N LYS A 2 -24.31 6.63 -13.35
CA LYS A 2 -23.34 7.21 -14.29
C LYS A 2 -22.17 6.24 -14.48
N TYR A 3 -21.72 6.01 -15.72
CA TYR A 3 -20.53 5.21 -16.08
C TYR A 3 -20.49 3.72 -15.65
N THR A 4 -21.65 3.05 -15.58
CA THR A 4 -21.71 1.62 -15.25
C THR A 4 -20.91 0.74 -16.21
N PHE A 5 -20.89 1.10 -17.50
CA PHE A 5 -20.17 0.34 -18.52
C PHE A 5 -18.65 0.40 -18.29
N GLU A 6 -18.10 1.59 -18.03
CA GLU A 6 -16.69 1.80 -17.75
C GLU A 6 -16.26 1.08 -16.48
N LYS A 7 -17.10 1.11 -15.43
CA LYS A 7 -16.86 0.35 -14.19
C LYS A 7 -16.73 -1.14 -14.47
N ASN A 8 -17.69 -1.71 -15.21
CA ASN A 8 -17.67 -3.14 -15.55
C ASN A 8 -16.45 -3.52 -16.39
N LYS A 9 -16.05 -2.66 -17.34
CA LYS A 9 -14.84 -2.85 -18.14
C LYS A 9 -13.56 -2.81 -17.30
N LEU A 10 -13.48 -1.91 -16.31
CA LEU A 10 -12.38 -1.88 -15.37
C LEU A 10 -12.33 -3.17 -14.52
N TYR A 11 -13.48 -3.64 -14.03
CA TYR A 11 -13.56 -4.82 -13.18
C TYR A 11 -13.19 -6.10 -13.95
N ASP A 12 -13.64 -6.21 -15.19
CA ASP A 12 -13.26 -7.30 -16.08
C ASP A 12 -11.75 -7.29 -16.36
N TYR A 13 -11.17 -6.11 -16.62
CA TYR A 13 -9.73 -5.97 -16.85
C TYR A 13 -8.87 -6.38 -15.64
N LEU A 14 -9.31 -6.00 -14.44
CA LEU A 14 -8.61 -6.28 -13.17
C LEU A 14 -8.80 -7.74 -12.73
N GLY A 15 -9.97 -8.32 -12.99
CA GLY A 15 -10.36 -9.63 -12.48
C GLY A 15 -10.74 -9.61 -11.00
N LYS A 16 -11.51 -10.63 -10.58
CA LYS A 16 -12.13 -10.70 -9.25
C LYS A 16 -11.13 -10.59 -8.09
N HIS A 17 -9.96 -11.22 -8.22
CA HIS A 17 -8.94 -11.22 -7.17
C HIS A 17 -8.43 -9.79 -6.89
N VAL A 18 -8.00 -9.09 -7.94
CA VAL A 18 -7.45 -7.73 -7.82
C VAL A 18 -8.53 -6.74 -7.38
N VAL A 19 -9.76 -6.86 -7.91
CA VAL A 19 -10.88 -6.02 -7.47
C VAL A 19 -11.15 -6.18 -5.97
N ASN A 20 -11.13 -7.41 -5.44
CA ASN A 20 -11.36 -7.64 -4.02
C ASN A 20 -10.24 -7.03 -3.16
N ALA A 21 -8.98 -7.14 -3.58
CA ALA A 21 -7.86 -6.48 -2.90
C ALA A 21 -8.03 -4.95 -2.92
N PHE A 22 -8.33 -4.38 -4.09
CA PHE A 22 -8.50 -2.94 -4.24
C PHE A 22 -9.66 -2.40 -3.39
N LYS A 23 -10.74 -3.16 -3.25
CA LYS A 23 -11.86 -2.84 -2.35
C LYS A 23 -11.47 -2.89 -0.87
N ARG A 24 -10.81 -3.97 -0.43
CA ARG A 24 -10.36 -4.11 0.97
C ARG A 24 -9.49 -2.93 1.42
N HIS A 25 -8.61 -2.49 0.53
CA HIS A 25 -7.65 -1.42 0.80
C HIS A 25 -8.15 -0.03 0.38
N GLU A 26 -9.43 0.10 -0.01
CA GLU A 26 -10.07 1.38 -0.38
C GLU A 26 -9.24 2.24 -1.36
N VAL A 27 -8.55 1.61 -2.31
CA VAL A 27 -7.54 2.28 -3.15
C VAL A 27 -8.17 3.13 -4.25
N TYR A 28 -7.35 3.95 -4.89
CA TYR A 28 -7.71 4.63 -6.13
C TYR A 28 -6.95 4.06 -7.31
N VAL A 29 -7.63 3.90 -8.44
CA VAL A 29 -6.97 3.75 -9.74
C VAL A 29 -7.11 5.06 -10.49
N ALA A 30 -5.99 5.68 -10.87
CA ALA A 30 -6.02 7.01 -11.49
C ALA A 30 -5.09 7.11 -12.71
N GLY A 31 -5.17 8.24 -13.42
CA GLY A 31 -4.22 8.57 -14.47
C GLY A 31 -4.49 7.85 -15.78
N GLY A 32 -3.41 7.33 -16.39
CA GLY A 32 -3.44 6.80 -17.75
C GLY A 32 -4.40 5.62 -17.94
N ALA A 33 -4.59 4.79 -16.91
CA ALA A 33 -5.54 3.69 -16.96
C ALA A 33 -6.98 4.18 -17.17
N ILE A 34 -7.39 5.22 -16.43
CA ILE A 34 -8.72 5.83 -16.56
C ILE A 34 -8.86 6.55 -17.90
N THR A 35 -7.82 7.27 -18.35
CA THR A 35 -7.80 7.85 -19.70
C THR A 35 -8.01 6.80 -20.80
N SER A 36 -7.29 5.67 -20.73
CA SER A 36 -7.42 4.58 -21.70
C SER A 36 -8.82 3.96 -21.65
N LEU A 37 -9.38 3.77 -20.46
CA LEU A 37 -10.73 3.24 -20.26
C LEU A 37 -11.79 4.08 -20.98
N PHE A 38 -11.81 5.40 -20.72
CA PHE A 38 -12.78 6.34 -21.29
C PHE A 38 -12.54 6.69 -22.76
N SER A 39 -11.33 6.49 -23.28
CA SER A 39 -11.00 6.73 -24.69
C SER A 39 -10.98 5.46 -25.54
N ASN A 40 -11.49 4.34 -24.98
CA ASN A 40 -11.53 3.01 -25.59
C ASN A 40 -10.17 2.54 -26.14
N ARG A 41 -9.09 2.79 -25.40
CA ARG A 41 -7.73 2.31 -25.70
C ARG A 41 -7.34 1.18 -24.76
N LYS A 42 -6.29 0.44 -25.13
CA LYS A 42 -5.69 -0.59 -24.27
C LYS A 42 -5.17 0.05 -22.97
N VAL A 43 -5.52 -0.54 -21.84
CA VAL A 43 -4.91 -0.23 -20.54
C VAL A 43 -3.59 -1.00 -20.46
N ASN A 44 -2.49 -0.28 -20.27
CA ASN A 44 -1.14 -0.85 -20.23
C ASN A 44 -0.67 -1.03 -18.79
N ASP A 45 -0.62 0.06 -18.03
CA ASP A 45 -0.18 0.10 -16.64
C ASP A 45 -1.34 0.55 -15.74
N ILE A 46 -1.39 0.04 -14.51
CA ILE A 46 -2.34 0.47 -13.48
C ILE A 46 -1.58 1.22 -12.40
N ASP A 47 -1.82 2.52 -12.29
CA ASP A 47 -1.30 3.34 -11.20
C ASP A 47 -2.30 3.34 -10.04
N VAL A 48 -1.87 2.85 -8.88
CA VAL A 48 -2.68 2.72 -7.67
C VAL A 48 -2.21 3.70 -6.61
N TYR A 49 -3.14 4.49 -6.08
CA TYR A 49 -2.88 5.51 -5.06
C TYR A 49 -3.61 5.14 -3.77
N PHE A 50 -3.00 5.53 -2.65
CA PHE A 50 -3.46 5.18 -1.31
C PHE A 50 -3.89 6.41 -0.52
N ARG A 51 -4.88 6.23 0.35
CA ARG A 51 -5.37 7.29 1.23
C ARG A 51 -4.40 7.63 2.34
N HIS A 52 -3.74 6.60 2.87
CA HIS A 52 -2.79 6.69 3.97
C HIS A 52 -1.72 5.58 3.81
N GLU A 53 -0.55 5.80 4.39
CA GLU A 53 0.59 4.88 4.40
C GLU A 53 0.24 3.46 4.84
N ALA A 54 -0.53 3.34 5.92
CA ALA A 54 -0.87 2.05 6.47
C ALA A 54 -1.61 1.13 5.47
N SER A 55 -2.46 1.71 4.61
CA SER A 55 -3.18 0.94 3.59
C SER A 55 -2.24 0.41 2.49
N LEU A 56 -1.19 1.16 2.15
CA LEU A 56 -0.14 0.69 1.25
C LEU A 56 0.64 -0.46 1.88
N ILE A 57 1.03 -0.34 3.15
CA ILE A 57 1.78 -1.38 3.87
C ILE A 57 0.97 -2.67 3.92
N GLU A 58 -0.30 -2.61 4.36
CA GLU A 58 -1.18 -3.78 4.43
C GLU A 58 -1.39 -4.42 3.05
N PHE A 59 -1.50 -3.60 2.00
CA PHE A 59 -1.60 -4.08 0.63
C PHE A 59 -0.35 -4.83 0.19
N VAL A 60 0.83 -4.29 0.48
CA VAL A 60 2.13 -4.89 0.14
C VAL A 60 2.31 -6.23 0.85
N GLU A 61 1.92 -6.32 2.12
CA GLU A 61 1.90 -7.58 2.87
C GLU A 61 1.01 -8.63 2.24
N GLU A 62 -0.24 -8.26 1.92
CA GLU A 62 -1.17 -9.18 1.29
C GLU A 62 -0.67 -9.63 -0.10
N ALA A 63 -0.09 -8.71 -0.87
CA ALA A 63 0.49 -9.00 -2.17
C ALA A 63 1.73 -9.93 -2.07
N TRP A 64 2.51 -9.81 -0.99
CA TRP A 64 3.65 -10.68 -0.73
C TRP A 64 3.22 -12.12 -0.42
N GLU A 65 2.23 -12.29 0.45
CA GLU A 65 1.72 -13.61 0.87
C GLU A 65 1.04 -14.38 -0.28
N GLY A 66 0.49 -13.68 -1.27
CA GLY A 66 -0.30 -14.26 -2.37
C GLY A 66 0.49 -14.92 -3.51
N SER A 67 1.82 -14.88 -3.49
CA SER A 67 2.75 -15.40 -4.51
C SER A 67 2.40 -15.06 -5.98
N ASP A 68 2.92 -13.92 -6.44
CA ASP A 68 3.35 -13.64 -7.82
C ASP A 68 3.95 -12.23 -7.83
N TRP A 69 5.27 -12.00 -7.67
CA TRP A 69 5.83 -10.71 -8.14
C TRP A 69 7.36 -10.61 -8.28
N VAL A 70 7.73 -9.67 -9.17
CA VAL A 70 9.06 -9.11 -9.40
C VAL A 70 9.04 -7.68 -8.85
N ASN A 71 10.07 -7.31 -8.08
CA ASN A 71 10.22 -6.02 -7.42
C ASN A 71 10.97 -5.02 -8.31
N ILE A 72 10.34 -3.89 -8.65
CA ILE A 72 11.06 -2.67 -9.03
C ILE A 72 10.63 -1.58 -8.06
N LEU A 73 11.49 -1.30 -7.09
CA LEU A 73 11.32 -0.18 -6.17
C LEU A 73 11.98 1.06 -6.77
N THR A 74 11.24 2.15 -6.78
CA THR A 74 11.78 3.50 -6.96
C THR A 74 11.39 4.35 -5.76
N ASN A 75 11.98 5.53 -5.63
CA ASN A 75 11.63 6.51 -4.59
C ASN A 75 10.14 6.92 -4.61
N LYS A 76 9.39 6.63 -5.68
CA LYS A 76 8.00 7.09 -5.84
C LYS A 76 6.97 5.98 -5.97
N SER A 77 7.40 4.79 -6.40
CA SER A 77 6.49 3.68 -6.64
C SER A 77 7.16 2.31 -6.46
N ILE A 78 6.36 1.33 -6.08
CA ILE A 78 6.69 -0.10 -6.15
C ILE A 78 5.91 -0.69 -7.32
N MET A 79 6.59 -1.42 -8.22
CA MET A 79 5.89 -2.26 -9.17
C MET A 79 5.66 -3.65 -8.57
N VAL A 80 4.40 -4.09 -8.55
CA VAL A 80 4.00 -5.44 -8.15
C VAL A 80 3.30 -6.13 -9.31
N ARG A 81 3.47 -7.44 -9.45
CA ARG A 81 2.63 -8.26 -10.35
C ARG A 81 1.45 -8.75 -9.52
N MET A 82 0.24 -8.78 -10.10
CA MET A 82 -0.93 -9.34 -9.44
C MET A 82 -1.76 -10.18 -10.39
N GLY A 83 -2.22 -11.34 -9.91
CA GLY A 83 -2.99 -12.29 -10.71
C GLY A 83 -2.21 -12.82 -11.92
N ARG A 84 -2.90 -13.15 -13.02
CA ARG A 84 -2.31 -13.63 -14.28
C ARG A 84 -1.62 -12.52 -15.10
N ASP A 85 -0.66 -11.82 -14.50
CA ASP A 85 0.29 -10.91 -15.18
C ASP A 85 -0.09 -9.42 -15.27
N LYS A 86 -0.79 -8.88 -14.27
CA LYS A 86 -1.04 -7.43 -14.22
C LYS A 86 0.09 -6.72 -13.49
N ASN A 87 0.78 -5.81 -14.17
CA ASN A 87 1.72 -4.89 -13.54
C ASN A 87 0.92 -3.75 -12.89
N VAL A 88 0.99 -3.69 -11.57
CA VAL A 88 0.34 -2.68 -10.74
C VAL A 88 1.44 -1.82 -10.12
N GLN A 89 1.40 -0.51 -10.35
CA GLN A 89 2.32 0.45 -9.77
C GLN A 89 1.70 1.05 -8.53
N LEU A 90 2.24 0.72 -7.37
CA LEU A 90 1.82 1.25 -6.07
C LEU A 90 2.55 2.56 -5.84
N ILE A 91 1.82 3.67 -5.88
CA ILE A 91 2.38 5.02 -5.74
C ILE A 91 2.49 5.38 -4.26
N HIS A 92 3.69 5.71 -3.79
CA HIS A 92 3.99 5.94 -2.37
C HIS A 92 4.63 7.31 -2.04
N PHE A 93 4.90 8.15 -3.05
CA PHE A 93 5.47 9.49 -2.81
C PHE A 93 4.55 10.42 -2.00
N LYS A 94 3.22 10.22 -2.04
CA LYS A 94 2.23 10.99 -1.28
C LYS A 94 0.95 10.16 -1.08
N TYR A 95 0.22 10.46 -0.02
CA TYR A 95 -1.05 9.84 0.31
C TYR A 95 -2.19 10.87 0.19
N PHE A 96 -3.37 10.41 -0.24
CA PHE A 96 -4.46 11.29 -0.71
C PHE A 96 -5.78 10.95 -0.02
N PRO A 97 -6.24 11.77 0.96
CA PRO A 97 -7.52 11.52 1.63
C PRO A 97 -8.70 11.45 0.66
N GLU A 98 -8.70 12.30 -0.38
CA GLU A 98 -9.73 12.32 -1.42
C GLU A 98 -9.14 12.10 -2.82
N ALA A 99 -9.93 11.50 -3.72
CA ALA A 99 -9.49 11.18 -5.09
C ALA A 99 -9.11 12.45 -5.89
N LYS A 100 -9.73 13.59 -5.56
CA LYS A 100 -9.50 14.87 -6.22
C LYS A 100 -8.11 15.42 -5.90
N ASP A 101 -7.59 15.16 -4.70
CA ASP A 101 -6.26 15.62 -4.27
C ASP A 101 -5.13 15.00 -5.12
N ILE A 102 -5.41 13.85 -5.74
CA ILE A 102 -4.49 13.22 -6.69
C ILE A 102 -4.26 14.12 -7.90
N PHE A 103 -5.30 14.83 -8.35
CA PHE A 103 -5.25 15.64 -9.57
C PHE A 103 -4.29 16.81 -9.46
N ASP A 104 -4.08 17.33 -8.26
CA ASP A 104 -3.11 18.40 -8.02
C ASP A 104 -1.68 17.94 -8.39
N THR A 105 -1.42 16.64 -8.37
CA THR A 105 -0.10 16.10 -8.75
C THR A 105 0.05 15.81 -10.24
N PHE A 106 -1.05 15.80 -10.99
CA PHE A 106 -1.05 15.39 -12.40
C PHE A 106 -0.67 16.54 -13.33
N ASP A 107 -0.10 16.17 -14.48
CA ASP A 107 0.42 17.07 -15.50
C ASP A 107 -0.68 17.65 -16.41
N PHE A 108 -1.61 16.81 -16.86
CA PHE A 108 -2.65 17.18 -17.82
C PHE A 108 -4.03 16.79 -17.34
N THR A 109 -5.02 17.63 -17.62
CA THR A 109 -6.44 17.36 -17.32
C THR A 109 -6.96 16.09 -17.97
N SER A 110 -6.40 15.68 -19.11
CA SER A 110 -6.72 14.42 -19.80
C SER A 110 -6.33 13.18 -18.99
N CYS A 111 -5.46 13.32 -17.98
CA CYS A 111 -5.06 12.29 -17.03
C CYS A 111 -5.84 12.36 -15.71
N MET A 112 -6.57 13.45 -15.43
CA MET A 112 -7.27 13.70 -14.16
C MET A 112 -8.61 12.97 -14.09
N GLY A 113 -8.54 11.65 -14.16
CA GLY A 113 -9.63 10.74 -13.84
C GLY A 113 -9.15 9.72 -12.82
N ALA A 114 -10.01 9.42 -11.86
CA ALA A 114 -9.79 8.40 -10.85
C ALA A 114 -11.06 7.55 -10.68
N PHE A 115 -10.87 6.29 -10.33
CA PHE A 115 -11.92 5.42 -9.83
C PHE A 115 -11.64 5.12 -8.36
N ASP A 116 -12.62 5.37 -7.52
CA ASP A 116 -12.54 5.17 -6.07
C ASP A 116 -13.15 3.82 -5.69
N PHE A 117 -12.36 2.89 -5.15
CA PHE A 117 -12.86 1.58 -4.74
C PHE A 117 -13.65 1.59 -3.43
N LYS A 118 -13.61 2.69 -2.66
CA LYS A 118 -14.43 2.88 -1.46
C LYS A 118 -15.88 3.23 -1.83
N THR A 119 -16.06 4.22 -2.70
CA THR A 119 -17.39 4.68 -3.14
C THR A 119 -17.90 3.95 -4.37
N GLU A 120 -17.00 3.27 -5.09
CA GLU A 120 -17.22 2.65 -6.39
C GLU A 120 -17.66 3.63 -7.49
N GLU A 121 -17.18 4.87 -7.41
CA GLU A 121 -17.51 5.95 -8.35
C GLU A 121 -16.29 6.49 -9.11
N PHE A 122 -16.54 7.04 -10.29
CA PHE A 122 -15.53 7.80 -11.04
C PHE A 122 -15.53 9.26 -10.61
N VAL A 123 -14.36 9.72 -10.18
CA VAL A 123 -14.08 11.15 -9.95
C VAL A 123 -13.33 11.66 -11.17
N LEU A 124 -13.89 12.64 -11.88
CA LEU A 124 -13.32 13.16 -13.12
C LEU A 124 -13.18 14.68 -13.01
N HIS A 125 -12.05 15.21 -13.46
CA HIS A 125 -11.91 16.65 -13.61
C HIS A 125 -12.91 17.20 -14.65
N LYS A 126 -13.40 18.44 -14.45
CA LYS A 126 -14.43 19.06 -15.30
C LYS A 126 -14.09 19.09 -16.80
N HIS A 127 -12.79 19.13 -17.14
CA HIS A 127 -12.32 19.13 -18.52
C HIS A 127 -11.84 17.77 -19.01
N PHE A 128 -11.81 16.74 -18.16
CA PHE A 128 -11.28 15.41 -18.48
C PHE A 128 -11.91 14.81 -19.74
N LEU A 129 -13.24 14.76 -19.82
CA LEU A 129 -13.93 14.17 -20.96
C LEU A 129 -13.75 14.99 -22.24
N LYS A 130 -13.83 16.32 -22.14
CA LYS A 130 -13.66 17.23 -23.28
C LYS A 130 -12.26 17.13 -23.85
N ASP A 131 -11.25 17.26 -23.01
CA ASP A 131 -9.85 17.27 -23.43
C ASP A 131 -9.44 15.88 -23.99
N ASN A 132 -9.97 14.78 -23.44
CA ASN A 132 -9.79 13.45 -24.04
C ASN A 132 -10.51 13.25 -25.38
N ALA A 133 -11.76 13.71 -25.51
CA ALA A 133 -12.53 13.62 -26.74
C ALA A 133 -11.89 14.43 -27.88
N GLN A 134 -11.34 15.61 -27.55
CA GLN A 134 -10.67 16.48 -28.51
C GLN A 134 -9.19 16.14 -28.72
N ARG A 135 -8.66 15.13 -28.01
CA ARG A 135 -7.23 14.79 -28.00
C ARG A 135 -6.36 16.03 -27.75
N MET A 136 -6.72 16.81 -26.73
CA MET A 136 -6.02 18.03 -26.34
C MET A 136 -5.30 17.84 -25.01
N LEU A 137 -4.09 18.37 -24.91
CA LEU A 137 -3.36 18.50 -23.65
C LEU A 137 -3.59 19.90 -23.10
N ARG A 138 -4.28 19.96 -21.96
CA ARG A 138 -4.38 21.15 -21.13
C ARG A 138 -3.57 20.91 -19.87
N PHE A 139 -2.52 21.71 -19.70
CA PHE A 139 -1.58 21.66 -18.61
C PHE A 139 -2.23 22.07 -17.30
N ASN A 140 -1.91 21.32 -16.26
CA ASN A 140 -2.18 21.65 -14.88
C ASN A 140 -1.01 22.44 -14.30
N LYS A 141 -1.26 23.68 -13.88
CA LYS A 141 -0.22 24.51 -13.29
C LYS A 141 0.24 24.02 -11.90
N ASP A 142 -0.59 23.20 -11.25
CA ASP A 142 -0.38 22.74 -9.88
C ASP A 142 0.45 21.44 -9.84
N THR A 143 0.82 20.87 -11.01
CA THR A 143 1.62 19.64 -11.13
C THR A 143 2.86 19.64 -10.23
N ALA A 144 3.15 18.49 -9.62
CA ALA A 144 4.33 18.30 -8.80
C ALA A 144 5.62 18.15 -9.61
N PHE A 145 5.52 17.82 -10.91
CA PHE A 145 6.65 17.46 -11.76
C PHE A 145 6.61 18.16 -13.13
N PRO A 146 6.82 19.50 -13.18
CA PRO A 146 6.80 20.26 -14.43
C PRO A 146 7.86 19.83 -15.46
N ILE A 147 9.06 19.41 -15.06
CA ILE A 147 10.09 18.92 -16.01
C ILE A 147 9.62 17.62 -16.69
N VAL A 148 9.14 16.65 -15.92
CA VAL A 148 8.55 15.42 -16.47
C VAL A 148 7.35 15.71 -17.36
N SER A 149 6.58 16.76 -17.06
CA SER A 149 5.45 17.18 -17.88
C SER A 149 5.89 17.58 -19.30
N LEU A 150 7.07 18.19 -19.48
CA LEU A 150 7.64 18.48 -20.81
C LEU A 150 7.89 17.19 -21.60
N LEU A 151 8.56 16.20 -21.00
CA LEU A 151 8.83 14.91 -21.64
C LEU A 151 7.53 14.19 -22.02
N ARG A 152 6.51 14.32 -21.17
CA ARG A 152 5.20 13.71 -21.39
C ARG A 152 4.43 14.34 -22.55
N VAL A 153 4.69 15.59 -22.93
CA VAL A 153 4.13 16.18 -24.16
C VAL A 153 4.47 15.31 -25.37
N HIS A 154 5.73 14.86 -25.51
CA HIS A 154 6.15 14.02 -26.62
C HIS A 154 5.37 12.69 -26.64
N LYS A 155 5.37 11.97 -25.50
CA LYS A 155 4.63 10.71 -25.31
C LYS A 155 3.14 10.83 -25.65
N TYR A 156 2.49 11.92 -25.25
CA TYR A 156 1.07 12.11 -25.56
C TYR A 156 0.84 12.55 -27.00
N THR A 157 1.80 13.26 -27.60
CA THR A 157 1.76 13.60 -29.03
C THR A 157 1.84 12.35 -29.90
N GLU A 158 2.71 11.39 -29.57
CA GLU A 158 2.77 10.07 -30.20
C GLU A 158 1.45 9.29 -30.05
N LYS A 159 0.74 9.52 -28.93
CA LYS A 159 -0.61 8.98 -28.69
C LYS A 159 -1.69 9.76 -29.44
N GLY A 160 -1.34 10.73 -30.28
CA GLY A 160 -2.26 11.52 -31.09
C GLY A 160 -2.94 12.68 -30.35
N TYR A 161 -2.40 13.11 -29.21
CA TYR A 161 -2.83 14.35 -28.57
C TYR A 161 -2.10 15.55 -29.17
N THR A 162 -2.68 16.73 -29.01
CA THR A 162 -2.11 18.00 -29.43
C THR A 162 -2.03 18.94 -28.24
N ILE A 163 -0.98 19.76 -28.19
CA ILE A 163 -0.82 20.82 -27.21
C ILE A 163 -0.77 22.17 -27.94
N SER A 164 -1.42 23.18 -27.37
CA SER A 164 -1.37 24.53 -27.93
C SER A 164 -0.11 25.28 -27.48
N LYS A 165 0.33 26.28 -28.26
CA LYS A 165 1.48 27.13 -27.90
C LYS A 165 1.34 27.76 -26.50
N PRO A 166 0.17 28.34 -26.11
CA PRO A 166 -0.01 28.86 -24.76
C PRO A 166 0.16 27.82 -23.66
N GLU A 167 -0.38 26.61 -23.85
CA GLU A 167 -0.25 25.52 -22.87
C GLU A 167 1.21 25.07 -22.73
N PHE A 168 1.95 25.03 -23.83
CA PHE A 168 3.38 24.74 -23.81
C PHE A 168 4.18 25.82 -23.06
N ILE A 169 3.87 27.11 -23.30
CA ILE A 169 4.46 28.23 -22.55
C ILE A 169 4.16 28.10 -21.05
N ARG A 170 2.95 27.70 -20.66
CA ARG A 170 2.61 27.48 -19.24
C ARG A 170 3.50 26.42 -18.58
N ILE A 171 3.88 25.36 -19.30
CA ILE A 171 4.82 24.35 -18.78
C ILE A 171 6.20 24.99 -18.59
N ALA A 172 6.71 25.71 -19.60
CA ALA A 172 8.01 26.36 -19.54
C ALA A 172 8.11 27.35 -18.38
N LEU A 173 7.10 28.21 -18.20
CA LEU A 173 7.02 29.15 -17.07
C LEU A 173 7.00 28.43 -15.72
N LYS A 174 6.31 27.28 -15.62
CA LYS A 174 6.32 26.50 -14.38
C LYS A 174 7.66 25.83 -14.12
N CYS A 175 8.42 25.46 -15.16
CA CYS A 175 9.79 24.96 -15.01
C CYS A 175 10.74 26.08 -14.53
N MET A 176 10.58 27.32 -15.00
CA MET A 176 11.38 28.47 -14.57
C MET A 176 11.14 28.86 -13.10
N ASP A 177 9.97 28.52 -12.55
CA ASP A 177 9.62 28.73 -11.14
C ASP A 177 10.33 27.73 -10.19
N LEU A 178 10.90 26.64 -10.72
CA LEU A 178 11.61 25.66 -9.91
C LEU A 178 12.90 26.24 -9.34
N GLN A 179 13.15 25.95 -8.06
CA GLN A 179 14.37 26.31 -7.35
C GLN A 179 15.17 25.04 -7.06
N ILE A 180 15.84 24.50 -8.08
CA ILE A 180 16.65 23.29 -7.96
C ILE A 180 18.05 23.67 -7.47
N LYS A 181 18.39 23.28 -6.25
CA LYS A 181 19.63 23.64 -5.55
C LYS A 181 20.53 22.44 -5.27
N SER A 182 20.04 21.23 -5.54
CA SER A 182 20.81 20.00 -5.35
C SER A 182 20.50 18.98 -6.44
N VAL A 183 21.39 17.98 -6.54
CA VAL A 183 21.23 16.82 -7.39
C VAL A 183 19.97 16.04 -7.01
N ASP A 184 19.69 15.90 -5.72
CA ASP A 184 18.53 15.14 -5.24
C ASP A 184 17.22 15.82 -5.64
N GLU A 185 17.12 17.14 -5.52
CA GLU A 185 15.96 17.92 -5.99
C GLU A 185 15.78 17.80 -7.51
N LEU A 186 16.88 17.76 -8.27
CA LEU A 186 16.82 17.53 -9.71
C LEU A 186 16.32 16.13 -10.04
N LYS A 187 16.84 15.10 -9.36
CA LYS A 187 16.41 13.69 -9.52
C LYS A 187 14.94 13.51 -9.16
N GLU A 188 14.46 14.19 -8.11
CA GLU A 188 13.05 14.24 -7.78
C GLU A 188 12.20 14.82 -8.92
N GLN A 189 12.66 15.88 -9.59
CA GLN A 189 11.93 16.50 -10.70
C GLN A 189 12.00 15.74 -12.02
N LEU A 190 13.13 15.08 -12.31
CA LEU A 190 13.30 14.22 -13.48
C LEU A 190 12.54 12.90 -13.35
N GLY A 191 12.39 12.41 -12.11
CA GLY A 191 11.64 11.22 -11.75
C GLY A 191 12.25 9.93 -12.31
N GLY A 192 12.32 8.88 -11.49
CA GLY A 192 12.70 7.52 -11.94
C GLY A 192 11.77 6.88 -12.98
N MET A 193 10.84 7.65 -13.57
CA MET A 193 9.97 7.22 -14.64
C MET A 193 10.56 7.68 -15.96
N TYR A 194 11.14 6.74 -16.71
CA TYR A 194 11.23 6.65 -18.18
C TYR A 194 12.35 5.69 -18.63
N GLY A 195 12.81 4.81 -17.75
CA GLY A 195 13.80 3.77 -18.10
C GLY A 195 15.20 4.30 -18.42
N ILE A 196 15.35 5.62 -18.52
CA ILE A 196 16.64 6.30 -18.61
C ILE A 196 17.10 6.56 -17.18
N ASN A 197 18.22 5.95 -16.81
CA ASN A 197 18.78 6.02 -15.48
C ASN A 197 19.52 7.34 -15.26
N TYR A 198 18.80 8.47 -15.32
CA TYR A 198 19.38 9.77 -14.99
C TYR A 198 19.99 9.78 -13.57
N ASP A 199 19.50 8.93 -12.67
CA ASP A 199 20.03 8.75 -11.32
C ASP A 199 21.47 8.20 -11.29
N LYS A 200 21.80 7.26 -12.18
CA LYS A 200 23.17 6.73 -12.35
C LYS A 200 24.04 7.58 -13.29
N LEU A 201 23.44 8.42 -14.14
CA LEU A 201 24.15 9.16 -15.19
C LEU A 201 24.50 10.59 -14.76
N ILE A 202 23.71 11.20 -13.87
CA ILE A 202 24.02 12.46 -13.21
C ILE A 202 24.75 12.12 -11.90
N GLN A 203 26.00 11.65 -12.04
CA GLN A 203 26.93 11.46 -10.94
C GLN A 203 27.92 12.63 -10.91
N PHE A 204 28.20 13.08 -9.70
CA PHE A 204 29.19 14.11 -9.41
C PHE A 204 30.39 13.41 -8.78
N GLU A 205 31.58 13.72 -9.27
CA GLU A 205 32.82 13.21 -8.69
C GLU A 205 33.04 13.82 -7.30
N GLU A 206 33.89 13.19 -6.49
CA GLU A 206 34.16 13.64 -5.12
C GLU A 206 34.79 15.05 -5.15
N GLY A 207 34.03 16.05 -4.65
CA GLY A 207 34.43 17.47 -4.68
C GLY A 207 33.86 18.28 -5.85
N GLU A 208 33.07 17.69 -6.75
CA GLU A 208 32.40 18.41 -7.83
C GLU A 208 31.16 19.17 -7.30
N GLU A 209 31.11 20.49 -7.53
CA GLU A 209 29.97 21.31 -7.11
C GLU A 209 28.76 21.16 -8.04
N PHE A 210 27.56 21.12 -7.46
CA PHE A 210 26.32 21.11 -8.21
C PHE A 210 26.07 22.45 -8.89
N SER A 211 25.91 22.43 -10.21
CA SER A 211 25.36 23.54 -10.99
C SER A 211 24.49 23.00 -12.12
N LEU A 212 23.43 23.73 -12.51
CA LEU A 212 22.59 23.32 -13.63
C LEU A 212 23.36 23.32 -14.96
N ASP A 213 24.36 24.19 -15.11
CA ASP A 213 25.23 24.23 -16.30
C ASP A 213 26.03 22.92 -16.42
N ASN A 214 26.65 22.45 -15.33
CA ASN A 214 27.38 21.17 -15.32
C ASN A 214 26.45 20.00 -15.67
N VAL A 215 25.21 20.03 -15.18
CA VAL A 215 24.20 19.00 -15.53
C VAL A 215 23.86 19.05 -17.02
N ILE A 216 23.66 20.24 -17.60
CA ILE A 216 23.35 20.42 -19.03
C ILE A 216 24.48 19.82 -19.88
N ASP A 217 25.74 20.11 -19.52
CA ASP A 217 26.90 19.57 -20.22
C ASP A 217 26.95 18.04 -20.11
N LYS A 218 26.77 17.47 -18.91
CA LYS A 218 26.68 16.02 -18.72
C LYS A 218 25.52 15.39 -19.51
N ILE A 219 24.41 16.10 -19.72
CA ILE A 219 23.27 15.64 -20.54
C ILE A 219 23.60 15.63 -22.04
N ALA A 220 24.44 16.55 -22.54
CA ALA A 220 24.76 16.63 -23.95
C ALA A 220 25.41 15.34 -24.48
N ASP A 221 26.31 14.75 -23.70
CA ASP A 221 27.05 13.53 -24.04
C ASP A 221 26.26 12.23 -23.74
N LEU A 222 25.12 12.37 -23.08
CA LEU A 222 24.33 11.29 -22.50
C LEU A 222 23.65 10.41 -23.57
N SER A 223 23.32 11.00 -24.73
CA SER A 223 22.80 10.27 -25.90
C SER A 223 23.85 9.41 -26.62
N LEU A 224 25.13 9.61 -26.30
CA LEU A 224 26.27 8.91 -26.89
C LEU A 224 26.83 7.81 -25.98
N HIS A 225 26.38 7.75 -24.73
CA HIS A 225 26.89 6.82 -23.72
C HIS A 225 26.18 5.46 -23.76
N GLU A 226 26.92 4.35 -23.70
CA GLU A 226 26.34 2.98 -23.78
C GLU A 226 25.35 2.69 -22.64
N ASP A 227 25.58 3.27 -21.46
CA ASP A 227 24.71 3.12 -20.29
C ASP A 227 23.31 3.72 -20.49
N TYR A 228 23.09 4.53 -21.53
CA TYR A 228 21.75 4.99 -21.92
C TYR A 228 20.79 3.81 -22.20
N PHE A 229 21.32 2.66 -22.62
CA PHE A 229 20.53 1.45 -22.91
C PHE A 229 20.45 0.48 -21.72
N LYS A 230 21.16 0.73 -20.61
CA LYS A 230 21.11 -0.15 -19.44
C LYS A 230 19.78 0.02 -18.70
N LYS A 231 19.03 -1.08 -18.61
CA LYS A 231 17.78 -1.12 -17.83
C LYS A 231 18.05 -0.86 -16.34
N PRO A 232 17.07 -0.33 -15.59
CA PRO A 232 17.14 -0.26 -14.13
C PRO A 232 17.45 -1.62 -13.52
N GLU A 233 18.27 -1.66 -12.48
CA GLU A 233 18.50 -2.89 -11.71
C GLU A 233 17.23 -3.26 -10.96
N GLU A 234 16.81 -4.52 -11.11
CA GLU A 234 15.75 -5.10 -10.30
C GLU A 234 16.27 -5.31 -8.88
N VAL A 235 15.68 -4.62 -7.91
CA VAL A 235 15.98 -4.84 -6.50
C VAL A 235 15.21 -6.07 -6.06
N LYS A 236 15.92 -7.12 -5.64
CA LYS A 236 15.29 -8.29 -5.01
C LYS A 236 15.25 -8.07 -3.51
N PHE A 237 14.06 -8.16 -2.93
CA PHE A 237 13.89 -8.20 -1.48
C PHE A 237 13.72 -9.65 -1.05
N GLU A 238 14.26 -9.99 0.11
CA GLU A 238 14.18 -11.34 0.68
C GLU A 238 12.93 -11.50 1.55
N CYS A 239 12.44 -10.39 2.13
CA CYS A 239 11.23 -10.34 2.96
C CYS A 239 10.40 -9.08 2.67
N VAL A 240 9.15 -9.08 3.13
CA VAL A 240 8.24 -7.95 2.93
C VAL A 240 8.62 -6.75 3.80
N GLU A 241 9.28 -7.03 4.93
CA GLU A 241 9.76 -6.08 5.90
C GLU A 241 10.78 -5.12 5.29
N ASP A 242 11.64 -5.61 4.38
CA ASP A 242 12.59 -4.75 3.66
C ASP A 242 11.89 -3.76 2.73
N ILE A 243 10.81 -4.15 2.08
CA ILE A 243 10.03 -3.25 1.22
C ILE A 243 9.35 -2.19 2.08
N ILE A 244 8.72 -2.62 3.18
CA ILE A 244 8.06 -1.73 4.13
C ILE A 244 9.03 -0.69 4.67
N LYS A 245 10.25 -1.11 5.02
CA LYS A 245 11.33 -0.24 5.50
C LYS A 245 11.71 0.85 4.52
N GLU A 246 11.68 0.58 3.22
CA GLU A 246 12.03 1.57 2.20
C GLU A 246 10.88 2.54 1.89
N ILE A 247 9.62 2.12 2.04
CA ILE A 247 8.45 2.97 1.75
C ILE A 247 7.87 3.71 2.95
N SER A 248 8.12 3.24 4.17
CA SER A 248 7.55 3.85 5.38
C SER A 248 8.20 5.20 5.67
N LYS A 249 7.37 6.24 5.76
CA LYS A 249 7.79 7.60 6.10
C LYS A 249 7.90 7.81 7.60
N GLU A 250 6.99 7.22 8.36
CA GLU A 250 6.99 7.26 9.82
C GLU A 250 7.81 6.10 10.43
N PRO A 251 8.38 6.28 11.63
CA PRO A 251 9.04 5.18 12.33
C PRO A 251 8.03 4.07 12.68
N VAL A 252 8.38 2.82 12.37
CA VAL A 252 7.54 1.67 12.73
C VAL A 252 7.54 1.48 14.25
N GLN A 253 6.38 1.23 14.86
CA GLN A 253 6.32 0.93 16.29
C GLN A 253 6.63 -0.56 16.53
N ILE A 254 7.62 -0.85 17.36
CA ILE A 254 8.05 -2.21 17.67
C ILE A 254 8.08 -2.49 19.18
N THR A 255 8.03 -3.76 19.53
CA THR A 255 8.25 -4.26 20.89
C THR A 255 8.96 -5.60 20.85
N TYR A 256 9.74 -5.89 21.89
CA TYR A 256 10.35 -7.18 22.11
C TYR A 256 9.59 -7.93 23.21
N ILE A 257 9.12 -9.14 22.92
CA ILE A 257 8.39 -9.99 23.87
C ILE A 257 8.89 -11.43 23.71
N ASN A 258 9.39 -12.02 24.81
CA ASN A 258 9.85 -13.42 24.86
C ASN A 258 10.77 -13.82 23.69
N GLU A 259 11.89 -13.10 23.53
CA GLU A 259 12.89 -13.40 22.49
C GLU A 259 12.44 -13.22 21.05
N ARG A 260 11.34 -12.47 20.84
CA ARG A 260 10.80 -12.17 19.52
C ARG A 260 10.48 -10.69 19.37
N ASP A 261 10.78 -10.18 18.19
CA ASP A 261 10.44 -8.82 17.79
C ASP A 261 9.06 -8.79 17.11
N TYR A 262 8.27 -7.80 17.50
CA TYR A 262 6.95 -7.55 16.93
C TYR A 262 6.83 -6.10 16.51
N ARG A 263 6.15 -5.86 15.40
CA ARG A 263 5.65 -4.53 15.03
C ARG A 263 4.17 -4.40 15.36
N LEU A 264 3.72 -3.18 15.64
CA LEU A 264 2.30 -2.87 15.80
C LEU A 264 1.68 -2.55 14.43
N THR A 265 0.65 -3.31 14.04
CA THR A 265 -0.14 -3.04 12.82
C THR A 265 -1.07 -1.83 13.02
N ARG A 266 -1.62 -1.28 11.95
CA ARG A 266 -2.64 -0.21 12.05
C ARG A 266 -3.92 -0.67 12.77
N LYS A 267 -4.25 -1.95 12.68
CA LYS A 267 -5.35 -2.57 13.44
C LYS A 267 -5.05 -2.60 14.95
N GLY A 268 -3.83 -2.23 15.34
CA GLY A 268 -3.34 -2.25 16.71
C GLY A 268 -3.05 -3.67 17.17
N THR A 269 -2.69 -4.59 16.28
CA THR A 269 -2.32 -5.98 16.59
C THR A 269 -0.83 -6.20 16.43
N LEU A 270 -0.25 -7.19 17.10
CA LEU A 270 1.17 -7.51 16.94
C LEU A 270 1.39 -8.31 15.65
N LYS A 271 2.46 -8.03 14.90
CA LYS A 271 2.95 -8.90 13.82
C LYS A 271 4.41 -9.19 14.04
N PHE A 272 4.77 -10.48 14.05
CA PHE A 272 6.15 -10.92 14.20
C PHE A 272 7.00 -10.37 13.05
N ILE A 273 8.24 -9.99 13.36
CA ILE A 273 9.23 -9.54 12.38
C ILE A 273 10.54 -10.31 12.61
N SER A 274 11.19 -10.74 11.52
CA SER A 274 12.52 -11.37 11.57
C SER A 274 13.64 -10.35 11.70
N ASP A 275 13.41 -9.12 11.20
CA ASP A 275 14.41 -8.07 11.08
C ASP A 275 13.86 -6.74 11.58
N ILE A 276 14.65 -6.06 12.41
CA ILE A 276 14.28 -4.76 12.96
C ILE A 276 14.42 -3.67 11.88
N PRO A 277 13.39 -2.84 11.64
CA PRO A 277 13.47 -1.73 10.68
C PRO A 277 14.60 -0.74 11.01
N LYS A 278 15.11 0.01 10.02
CA LYS A 278 16.13 1.07 10.27
C LYS A 278 15.59 2.27 11.06
N LYS A 279 14.30 2.58 10.88
CA LYS A 279 13.60 3.67 11.57
C LYS A 279 12.43 3.09 12.36
N TYR A 280 12.54 3.08 13.67
CA TYR A 280 11.50 2.56 14.56
C TYR A 280 11.40 3.36 15.86
N THR A 281 10.29 3.15 16.56
CA THR A 281 10.10 3.56 17.95
C THR A 281 9.68 2.35 18.77
N GLU A 282 10.15 2.26 20.01
CA GLU A 282 9.79 1.15 20.89
C GLU A 282 8.58 1.50 21.76
N PHE A 283 7.76 0.50 22.06
CA PHE A 283 6.72 0.58 23.08
C PHE A 283 6.82 -0.59 24.05
N ASP A 284 6.23 -0.45 25.24
CA ASP A 284 6.29 -1.49 26.26
C ASP A 284 5.32 -2.64 25.95
N GLY A 285 5.87 -3.78 25.52
CA GLY A 285 5.14 -5.01 25.24
C GLY A 285 4.41 -5.57 26.46
N LYS A 286 4.92 -5.37 27.68
CA LYS A 286 4.23 -5.81 28.90
C LYS A 286 2.93 -5.05 29.09
N THR A 287 3.01 -3.71 29.08
CA THR A 287 1.83 -2.84 29.15
C THR A 287 0.86 -3.14 28.00
N TYR A 288 1.35 -3.46 26.80
CA TYR A 288 0.50 -3.86 25.69
C TYR A 288 -0.32 -5.13 26.01
N ILE A 289 0.34 -6.22 26.42
CA ILE A 289 -0.33 -7.50 26.70
C ILE A 289 -1.29 -7.38 27.89
N GLU A 290 -0.90 -6.71 28.97
CA GLU A 290 -1.72 -6.58 30.19
C GLU A 290 -3.00 -5.76 29.95
N ASN A 291 -2.96 -4.79 29.03
CA ASN A 291 -4.13 -3.98 28.66
C ASN A 291 -4.99 -4.61 27.56
N LYS A 292 -4.61 -5.77 27.02
CA LYS A 292 -5.33 -6.43 25.94
C LYS A 292 -6.31 -7.48 26.44
N ARG A 293 -7.25 -7.80 25.55
CA ARG A 293 -8.17 -8.94 25.66
C ARG A 293 -7.98 -9.81 24.42
N PHE A 294 -8.05 -11.11 24.64
CA PHE A 294 -7.86 -12.11 23.59
C PHE A 294 -9.11 -12.98 23.48
N TYR A 295 -9.31 -13.56 22.31
CA TYR A 295 -10.59 -14.16 21.96
C TYR A 295 -10.41 -15.53 21.34
N LYS A 296 -11.39 -16.42 21.58
CA LYS A 296 -11.40 -17.77 20.99
C LYS A 296 -12.81 -18.28 20.79
N PHE A 297 -13.07 -18.88 19.63
CA PHE A 297 -14.30 -19.64 19.40
C PHE A 297 -14.20 -21.03 20.07
N VAL A 298 -15.22 -21.38 20.85
CA VAL A 298 -15.33 -22.62 21.63
C VAL A 298 -16.71 -23.25 21.42
N LYS A 299 -16.85 -24.56 21.67
CA LYS A 299 -18.14 -25.24 21.60
C LYS A 299 -19.00 -24.81 22.78
N TYR A 300 -20.24 -24.43 22.51
CA TYR A 300 -21.27 -24.26 23.53
C TYR A 300 -22.02 -25.57 23.71
N ASN A 301 -21.92 -26.19 24.88
CA ASN A 301 -22.56 -27.47 25.18
C ASN A 301 -23.97 -27.24 25.74
N LYS A 302 -24.86 -28.22 25.58
CA LYS A 302 -26.26 -28.14 26.06
C LYS A 302 -26.37 -27.91 27.57
N ASP A 303 -25.33 -28.29 28.32
CA ASP A 303 -25.26 -28.14 29.77
C ASP A 303 -24.79 -26.75 30.22
N GLY A 304 -24.66 -25.78 29.30
CA GLY A 304 -24.20 -24.42 29.58
C GLY A 304 -22.69 -24.25 29.72
N ASN A 305 -21.92 -25.31 29.47
CA ASN A 305 -20.45 -25.30 29.54
C ASN A 305 -19.80 -25.01 28.19
N TYR A 306 -18.60 -24.42 28.21
CA TYR A 306 -17.80 -24.18 27.01
C TYR A 306 -16.67 -25.21 26.88
N SER A 307 -16.52 -25.86 25.74
CA SER A 307 -15.45 -26.84 25.53
C SER A 307 -14.59 -26.53 24.30
N SER A 308 -13.35 -27.05 24.30
CA SER A 308 -12.48 -26.94 23.13
C SER A 308 -13.12 -27.65 21.93
N HIS A 309 -12.98 -27.05 20.74
CA HIS A 309 -13.38 -27.72 19.50
C HIS A 309 -12.58 -29.00 19.23
N TYR A 310 -11.32 -29.03 19.67
CA TYR A 310 -10.37 -30.13 19.48
C TYR A 310 -10.49 -31.24 20.54
N ASP A 311 -10.62 -30.88 21.82
CA ASP A 311 -10.81 -31.83 22.93
C ASP A 311 -12.08 -31.46 23.69
N SER A 312 -13.15 -32.22 23.49
CA SER A 312 -14.43 -31.98 24.16
C SER A 312 -14.35 -32.12 25.69
N ASN A 313 -13.32 -32.80 26.22
CA ASN A 313 -13.09 -32.93 27.66
C ASN A 313 -12.35 -31.73 28.25
N PHE A 314 -11.86 -30.81 27.41
CA PHE A 314 -11.25 -29.57 27.87
C PHE A 314 -12.34 -28.49 28.01
N ILE A 315 -12.65 -28.12 29.24
CA ILE A 315 -13.71 -27.16 29.56
C ILE A 315 -13.11 -25.80 29.90
N TYR A 316 -13.64 -24.74 29.29
CA TYR A 316 -13.39 -23.35 29.67
C TYR A 316 -14.53 -22.91 30.59
N LYS A 317 -14.20 -22.47 31.80
CA LYS A 317 -15.18 -21.98 32.77
C LYS A 317 -14.99 -20.49 33.00
N ILE A 318 -16.08 -19.74 32.90
CA ILE A 318 -16.09 -18.30 33.15
C ILE A 318 -15.69 -18.03 34.61
N GLY A 319 -14.79 -17.08 34.82
CA GLY A 319 -14.27 -16.72 36.14
C GLY A 319 -13.15 -17.64 36.65
N GLU A 320 -12.70 -18.61 35.86
CA GLU A 320 -11.59 -19.51 36.22
C GLU A 320 -10.40 -19.40 35.25
N PHE A 321 -9.23 -19.85 35.71
CA PHE A 321 -8.06 -20.00 34.86
C PHE A 321 -8.15 -21.29 34.04
N ALA A 322 -7.83 -21.20 32.76
CA ALA A 322 -7.59 -22.35 31.89
C ALA A 322 -6.09 -22.54 31.67
N ILE A 323 -5.63 -23.79 31.78
CA ILE A 323 -4.25 -24.24 31.56
C ILE A 323 -4.30 -25.31 30.47
N PRO A 324 -3.48 -25.23 29.41
CA PRO A 324 -3.50 -26.23 28.34
C PRO A 324 -3.06 -27.61 28.86
N LYS A 325 -3.61 -28.67 28.26
CA LYS A 325 -3.09 -30.04 28.45
C LYS A 325 -1.83 -30.33 27.61
N ASN A 326 -1.69 -29.58 26.51
CA ASN A 326 -0.54 -29.64 25.59
C ASN A 326 0.31 -28.37 25.79
N ASP A 327 1.11 -28.01 24.79
CA ASP A 327 2.05 -26.88 24.88
C ASP A 327 1.35 -25.52 25.07
N TYR A 328 0.27 -25.23 24.32
CA TYR A 328 -0.36 -23.91 24.30
C TYR A 328 -1.89 -23.94 24.22
N LEU A 329 -2.49 -22.85 24.70
CA LEU A 329 -3.83 -22.39 24.33
C LEU A 329 -3.70 -21.36 23.20
N TYR A 330 -4.54 -21.50 22.19
CA TYR A 330 -4.58 -20.61 21.02
C TYR A 330 -5.72 -19.60 21.11
N PHE A 331 -5.43 -18.34 20.81
CA PHE A 331 -6.37 -17.21 20.79
C PHE A 331 -6.11 -16.29 19.59
N ASN A 332 -6.93 -15.25 19.44
CA ASN A 332 -6.77 -14.18 18.47
C ASN A 332 -6.94 -12.82 19.17
N GLU A 333 -6.36 -11.77 18.59
CA GLU A 333 -6.71 -10.40 18.97
C GLU A 333 -8.08 -10.00 18.42
N GLN A 334 -8.72 -8.98 19.01
CA GLN A 334 -10.09 -8.56 18.66
C GLN A 334 -10.27 -8.31 17.15
N LYS A 335 -9.28 -7.66 16.51
CA LYS A 335 -9.33 -7.29 15.09
C LYS A 335 -9.00 -8.45 14.14
N GLU A 336 -8.68 -9.62 14.67
CA GLU A 336 -8.25 -10.80 13.93
C GLU A 336 -9.14 -12.02 14.20
N ILE A 337 -10.29 -11.85 14.88
CA ILE A 337 -11.21 -12.97 15.17
C ILE A 337 -11.76 -13.65 13.91
N ASN A 338 -11.77 -12.95 12.77
CA ASN A 338 -12.18 -13.50 11.47
C ASN A 338 -11.20 -14.52 10.90
N GLU A 339 -9.96 -14.50 11.39
CA GLU A 339 -8.86 -15.40 11.04
C GLU A 339 -8.75 -16.56 12.04
N SER A 340 -9.66 -16.61 13.02
CA SER A 340 -9.71 -17.66 14.04
C SER A 340 -10.08 -19.02 13.46
N ASN A 341 -9.47 -20.06 14.02
CA ASN A 341 -9.94 -21.43 13.83
C ASN A 341 -11.38 -21.55 14.34
N TYR A 342 -12.24 -22.24 13.59
CA TYR A 342 -13.66 -22.40 13.94
C TYR A 342 -14.43 -21.07 14.03
N ARG A 343 -14.03 -20.05 13.26
CA ARG A 343 -14.75 -18.77 13.17
C ARG A 343 -16.26 -18.97 13.09
N TYR A 344 -16.99 -18.26 13.95
CA TYR A 344 -18.46 -18.30 14.05
C TYR A 344 -19.08 -19.63 14.47
N GLN A 345 -18.29 -20.60 14.94
CA GLN A 345 -18.80 -21.88 15.43
C GLN A 345 -18.85 -21.89 16.96
N GLY A 346 -20.04 -22.11 17.52
CA GLY A 346 -20.26 -22.14 18.97
C GLY A 346 -20.34 -20.73 19.56
N ALA A 347 -19.59 -20.49 20.63
CA ALA A 347 -19.55 -19.23 21.36
C ALA A 347 -18.15 -18.60 21.30
N LEU A 348 -18.06 -17.27 21.37
CA LEU A 348 -16.80 -16.54 21.47
C LEU A 348 -16.53 -16.25 22.96
N ILE A 349 -15.37 -16.67 23.47
CA ILE A 349 -14.96 -16.30 24.83
C ILE A 349 -13.92 -15.19 24.79
N GLU A 350 -14.02 -14.26 25.76
CA GLU A 350 -13.01 -13.24 26.06
C GLU A 350 -12.12 -13.74 27.19
N VAL A 351 -10.80 -13.59 27.03
CA VAL A 351 -9.81 -14.00 28.02
C VAL A 351 -8.78 -12.90 28.29
N ILE A 352 -8.21 -12.95 29.48
CA ILE A 352 -7.01 -12.20 29.86
C ILE A 352 -5.84 -13.18 29.89
N ILE A 353 -4.74 -12.83 29.25
CA ILE A 353 -3.50 -13.60 29.28
C ILE A 353 -2.51 -12.78 30.11
N PRO A 354 -2.15 -13.23 31.34
CA PRO A 354 -1.08 -12.59 32.10
C PRO A 354 0.21 -12.57 31.29
N TYR A 355 1.02 -11.51 31.41
CA TYR A 355 2.21 -11.31 30.60
C TYR A 355 3.19 -12.49 30.68
N GLU A 356 3.39 -13.04 31.89
CA GLU A 356 4.23 -14.22 32.15
C GLU A 356 3.72 -15.52 31.51
N HIS A 357 2.49 -15.51 31.00
CA HIS A 357 1.83 -16.64 30.37
C HIS A 357 1.52 -16.42 28.89
N PHE A 358 1.76 -15.22 28.37
CA PHE A 358 1.88 -14.99 26.95
C PHE A 358 3.18 -15.65 26.47
N ASP A 359 3.13 -16.41 25.37
CA ASP A 359 4.30 -17.08 24.82
C ASP A 359 4.80 -16.36 23.55
N HIS A 360 4.03 -16.40 22.48
CA HIS A 360 4.32 -15.69 21.23
C HIS A 360 3.04 -15.50 20.39
N LYS A 361 3.14 -14.71 19.32
CA LYS A 361 2.11 -14.60 18.29
C LYS A 361 2.70 -14.92 16.92
N ASP A 362 2.06 -15.84 16.20
CA ASP A 362 2.37 -16.16 14.81
C ASP A 362 1.14 -15.87 13.95
N ASP A 363 1.28 -15.02 12.94
CA ASP A 363 0.17 -14.48 12.16
C ASP A 363 -0.95 -13.95 13.07
N ALA A 364 -2.19 -14.39 12.88
CA ALA A 364 -3.32 -14.04 13.74
C ALA A 364 -3.39 -14.84 15.07
N LYS A 365 -2.54 -15.85 15.27
CA LYS A 365 -2.64 -16.80 16.39
C LYS A 365 -1.75 -16.39 17.55
N VAL A 366 -2.38 -16.13 18.69
CA VAL A 366 -1.73 -15.90 19.97
C VAL A 366 -1.60 -17.21 20.73
N HIS A 367 -0.38 -17.53 21.18
CA HIS A 367 -0.05 -18.70 21.98
C HIS A 367 0.14 -18.31 23.44
N ALA A 368 -0.53 -19.04 24.34
CA ALA A 368 -0.44 -18.79 25.77
C ALA A 368 -0.41 -20.08 26.60
N LYS A 369 0.35 -20.04 27.70
CA LYS A 369 0.48 -21.14 28.67
C LYS A 369 -0.60 -21.14 29.74
N LYS A 370 -1.34 -20.03 29.88
CA LYS A 370 -2.45 -19.89 30.83
C LYS A 370 -3.28 -18.67 30.46
N CYS A 371 -4.60 -18.73 30.66
CA CYS A 371 -5.47 -17.56 30.52
C CYS A 371 -6.56 -17.56 31.59
N PHE A 372 -7.10 -16.39 31.91
CA PHE A 372 -8.30 -16.22 32.73
C PHE A 372 -9.51 -16.00 31.83
N VAL A 373 -10.55 -16.82 31.96
CA VAL A 373 -11.75 -16.71 31.12
C VAL A 373 -12.68 -15.67 31.73
N VAL A 374 -12.90 -14.56 31.02
CA VAL A 374 -13.64 -13.40 31.55
C VAL A 374 -15.13 -13.56 31.37
N ARG A 375 -15.57 -13.81 30.13
CA ARG A 375 -17.00 -13.90 29.76
C ARG A 375 -17.17 -14.55 28.38
N GLU A 376 -18.40 -14.93 28.08
CA GLU A 376 -18.85 -15.08 26.70
C GLU A 376 -19.12 -13.69 26.09
N VAL A 377 -18.70 -13.50 24.84
CA VAL A 377 -18.98 -12.30 24.05
C VAL A 377 -20.26 -12.56 23.22
N PRO A 378 -21.32 -11.75 23.39
CA PRO A 378 -22.53 -11.85 22.60
C PRO A 378 -22.28 -11.77 21.10
N ARG A 379 -23.06 -12.51 20.32
CA ARG A 379 -22.92 -12.55 18.86
C ARG A 379 -23.10 -11.19 18.19
N GLU A 380 -24.06 -10.39 18.66
CA GLU A 380 -24.27 -9.04 18.14
C GLU A 380 -23.05 -8.14 18.38
N GLU A 381 -22.40 -8.28 19.53
CA GLU A 381 -21.22 -7.50 19.91
C GLU A 381 -20.04 -7.82 18.98
N TYR A 382 -19.66 -9.10 18.86
CA TYR A 382 -18.48 -9.42 18.04
C TYR A 382 -18.74 -9.29 16.54
N MET A 383 -19.99 -9.38 16.08
CA MET A 383 -20.33 -9.10 14.68
C MET A 383 -20.12 -7.62 14.32
N SER A 384 -20.25 -6.70 15.28
CA SER A 384 -19.94 -5.28 15.07
C SER A 384 -18.44 -4.99 14.93
N TRP A 385 -17.56 -5.94 15.27
CA TRP A 385 -16.11 -5.77 15.15
C TRP A 385 -15.57 -6.08 13.76
N ILE A 386 -16.40 -6.67 12.90
CA ILE A 386 -16.03 -7.39 11.68
C ILE A 386 -16.26 -6.55 10.40
N ASP A 387 -16.67 -5.29 10.56
CA ASP A 387 -16.91 -4.35 9.46
C ASP A 387 -15.66 -4.06 8.61
#